data_AF-V7CXJ6-F1
#
_entry.id   AF-V7CXJ6-F1
#
_cell.length_a   1.000
_cell.length_b   1.000
_cell.length_c   1.000
_cell.angle_alpha   90.00
_cell.angle_beta   90.00
_cell.angle_gamma   90.00
#
_symmetry.space_group_name_H-M   'P 1'
#
loop_
_entity.id
_entity.type
_entity.pdbx_description
1 polymer ?
#
loop_
_entity_poly.entity_id
_entity_poly.type
_entity_poly.pdbx_seq_one_letter_code
_entity_poly.pdbx_strand_id
1 'polypeptide(L)'
;MRQHKQVSALNRRPTVLYLVCAAAFFSLLLFYIQSSFFAGSLSSDRNSESIRVLSNFQSSVQQCVGNRGLGLTAHIIDHCKLILKYPEGTNSTWYNAQFKKFEPLEYSYDMCEAILLWEQYRNMTTVLTREYLDSRPGGWMDYAPQRIAQLGTKKCTNKTLCEENLNVLLPAKPPFHPRQFQTCAVVGNSGDLLKTTFGKEIDSHDAVFRDNEAPVNEKYAEYVGLKRDFRLVVRGAARNMVPILNGS
;
A
#
# COMPACT_ATOMS: atom_id res chain seq x y z
N MET A 1 32.77 -77.58 -72.54
CA MET A 1 31.30 -77.37 -72.60
C MET A 1 30.86 -76.60 -71.36
N ARG A 2 30.25 -75.40 -71.53
CA ARG A 2 29.36 -74.63 -70.62
C ARG A 2 29.77 -74.46 -69.13
N GLN A 3 29.60 -73.33 -68.46
CA GLN A 3 28.84 -72.09 -68.69
C GLN A 3 29.35 -71.05 -67.66
N HIS A 4 29.47 -69.79 -68.07
CA HIS A 4 29.55 -68.66 -67.13
C HIS A 4 28.21 -68.54 -66.37
N LYS A 5 28.27 -68.37 -65.05
CA LYS A 5 27.18 -67.79 -64.26
C LYS A 5 27.70 -66.59 -63.49
N GLN A 6 27.07 -65.46 -63.77
CA GLN A 6 27.30 -64.13 -63.25
C GLN A 6 26.79 -64.04 -61.80
N VAL A 7 27.55 -63.43 -60.89
CA VAL A 7 27.09 -63.09 -59.53
C VAL A 7 27.10 -61.57 -59.40
N SER A 8 25.97 -61.03 -58.94
CA SER A 8 25.68 -59.60 -58.80
C SER A 8 26.36 -58.99 -57.56
N ALA A 9 26.80 -57.73 -57.70
CA ALA A 9 27.30 -56.92 -56.60
C ALA A 9 26.14 -56.42 -55.72
N LEU A 10 26.25 -56.61 -54.41
CA LEU A 10 25.26 -56.14 -53.43
C LEU A 10 25.70 -54.83 -52.77
N ASN A 11 24.79 -53.87 -52.83
CA ASN A 11 24.83 -52.46 -52.42
C ASN A 11 24.89 -52.31 -50.88
N ARG A 12 25.88 -51.60 -50.30
CA ARG A 12 26.02 -51.39 -48.84
C ARG A 12 25.56 -49.98 -48.45
N ARG A 13 24.43 -49.87 -47.74
CA ARG A 13 23.74 -48.63 -47.30
C ARG A 13 24.54 -47.84 -46.23
N PRO A 14 24.42 -46.50 -46.15
CA PRO A 14 25.20 -45.66 -45.24
C PRO A 14 24.51 -45.52 -43.87
N THR A 15 24.33 -46.62 -43.15
CA THR A 15 23.63 -46.66 -41.86
C THR A 15 24.33 -45.81 -40.78
N VAL A 16 25.65 -45.67 -40.89
CA VAL A 16 26.49 -44.91 -39.92
C VAL A 16 26.18 -43.41 -39.98
N LEU A 17 25.96 -42.85 -41.17
CA LEU A 17 25.69 -41.42 -41.33
C LEU A 17 24.36 -41.02 -40.66
N TYR A 18 23.33 -41.87 -40.80
CA TYR A 18 22.03 -41.65 -40.15
C TYR A 18 22.12 -41.71 -38.63
N LEU A 19 22.94 -42.60 -38.06
CA LEU A 19 23.15 -42.70 -36.62
C LEU A 19 23.87 -41.46 -36.06
N VAL A 20 24.87 -40.94 -36.77
CA VAL A 20 25.57 -39.70 -36.36
C VAL A 20 24.63 -38.50 -36.42
N CYS A 21 23.83 -38.37 -37.48
CA CYS A 21 22.83 -37.30 -37.57
C CYS A 21 21.76 -37.40 -36.48
N ALA A 22 21.28 -38.60 -36.16
CA ALA A 22 20.31 -38.82 -35.10
C ALA A 22 20.88 -38.46 -33.72
N ALA A 23 22.13 -38.84 -33.44
CA ALA A 23 22.81 -38.47 -32.20
C ALA A 23 22.98 -36.95 -32.08
N ALA A 24 23.41 -36.26 -33.14
CA ALA A 24 23.55 -34.81 -33.13
C ALA A 24 22.21 -34.09 -32.92
N PHE A 25 21.14 -34.55 -33.56
CA PHE A 25 19.79 -34.02 -33.35
C PHE A 25 19.31 -34.22 -31.91
N PHE A 26 19.54 -35.41 -31.34
CA PHE A 26 19.16 -35.71 -29.97
C PHE A 26 19.95 -34.85 -28.97
N SER A 27 21.24 -34.65 -29.19
CA SER A 27 22.06 -33.75 -28.37
C SER A 27 21.59 -32.30 -28.45
N LEU A 28 21.28 -31.79 -29.65
CA LEU A 28 20.74 -30.43 -29.82
C LEU A 28 19.36 -30.28 -29.16
N LEU A 29 18.50 -31.30 -29.26
CA LEU A 29 17.20 -31.32 -28.60
C LEU A 29 17.34 -31.32 -27.08
N LEU A 30 18.28 -32.10 -26.53
CA LEU A 30 18.58 -32.09 -25.10
C LEU A 30 19.09 -30.72 -24.63
N PHE A 31 20.01 -30.09 -25.37
CA PHE A 31 20.49 -28.74 -25.06
C PHE A 31 19.37 -27.70 -25.14
N TYR A 32 18.49 -27.80 -26.14
CA TYR A 32 17.33 -26.92 -26.28
C TYR A 32 16.36 -27.08 -25.09
N ILE A 33 16.01 -28.32 -24.74
CA ILE A 33 15.15 -28.62 -23.60
C ILE A 33 15.80 -28.09 -22.30
N GLN A 34 17.08 -28.38 -22.08
CA GLN A 34 17.79 -27.94 -20.88
C GLN A 34 17.87 -26.41 -20.79
N SER A 35 18.16 -25.70 -21.89
CA SER A 35 18.17 -24.24 -21.92
C SER A 35 16.78 -23.62 -21.68
N SER A 36 15.70 -24.28 -22.13
CA SER A 36 14.32 -23.87 -21.88
C SER A 36 13.93 -24.01 -20.40
N PHE A 37 14.42 -25.06 -19.73
CA PHE A 37 14.21 -25.27 -18.29
C PHE A 37 15.03 -24.32 -17.41
N PHE A 38 16.15 -23.78 -17.90
CA PHE A 38 17.01 -22.84 -17.17
C PHE A 38 16.53 -21.37 -17.19
N ALA A 39 15.41 -21.06 -17.85
CA ALA A 39 14.72 -19.76 -17.72
C ALA A 39 14.21 -19.47 -16.28
N GLY A 40 14.24 -20.47 -15.38
CA GLY A 40 13.93 -20.31 -13.96
C GLY A 40 14.93 -19.48 -13.14
N SER A 41 16.16 -19.28 -13.63
CA SER A 41 17.19 -18.49 -12.92
C SER A 41 16.79 -17.01 -12.73
N LEU A 42 16.22 -16.37 -13.77
CA LEU A 42 15.82 -14.96 -13.70
C LEU A 42 14.60 -14.74 -12.76
N SER A 43 13.72 -15.74 -12.66
CA SER A 43 12.58 -15.73 -11.74
C SER A 43 13.04 -15.93 -10.28
N SER A 44 13.99 -16.84 -10.07
CA SER A 44 14.58 -17.10 -8.75
C SER A 44 15.30 -15.87 -8.20
N ASP A 45 16.08 -15.16 -9.03
CA ASP A 45 16.81 -13.96 -8.62
C ASP A 45 15.85 -12.83 -8.23
N ARG A 46 14.78 -12.58 -9.01
CA ARG A 46 13.74 -11.60 -8.67
C ARG A 46 12.99 -11.94 -7.37
N ASN A 47 12.75 -13.22 -7.14
CA ASN A 47 12.12 -13.67 -5.89
C ASN A 47 13.05 -13.44 -4.69
N SER A 48 14.36 -13.72 -4.86
CA SER A 48 15.36 -13.50 -3.81
C SER A 48 15.50 -12.03 -3.41
N GLU A 49 15.46 -11.11 -4.38
CA GLU A 49 15.52 -9.68 -4.12
C GLU A 49 14.26 -9.19 -3.41
N SER A 50 13.09 -9.64 -3.85
CA SER A 50 11.81 -9.27 -3.22
C SER A 50 11.75 -9.75 -1.76
N ILE A 51 12.18 -10.99 -1.50
CA ILE A 51 12.27 -11.54 -0.15
C ILE A 51 13.24 -10.71 0.71
N ARG A 52 14.39 -10.31 0.15
CA ARG A 52 15.36 -9.45 0.86
C ARG A 52 14.74 -8.09 1.22
N VAL A 53 14.03 -7.46 0.29
CA VAL A 53 13.34 -6.18 0.54
C VAL A 53 12.30 -6.32 1.64
N LEU A 54 11.45 -7.36 1.59
CA LEU A 54 10.44 -7.62 2.61
C LEU A 54 11.07 -7.89 3.98
N SER A 55 12.14 -8.68 4.03
CA SER A 55 12.88 -8.96 5.27
C SER A 55 13.50 -7.69 5.88
N ASN A 56 14.11 -6.83 5.06
CA ASN A 56 14.67 -5.56 5.50
C ASN A 56 13.59 -4.61 6.02
N PHE A 57 12.43 -4.57 5.35
CA PHE A 57 11.30 -3.77 5.77
C PHE A 57 10.76 -4.25 7.13
N GLN A 58 10.50 -5.56 7.28
CA GLN A 58 10.02 -6.13 8.53
C GLN A 58 11.02 -5.91 9.69
N SER A 59 12.32 -6.02 9.42
CA SER A 59 13.36 -5.70 10.40
C SER A 59 13.32 -4.23 10.83
N SER A 60 13.06 -3.32 9.89
CA SER A 60 12.91 -1.88 10.19
C SER A 60 11.66 -1.62 11.03
N VAL A 61 10.54 -2.29 10.72
CA VAL A 61 9.31 -2.22 11.54
C VAL A 61 9.59 -2.73 12.95
N GLN A 62 10.27 -3.87 13.08
CA GLN A 62 10.62 -4.43 14.39
C GLN A 62 11.46 -3.48 15.23
N GLN A 63 12.48 -2.86 14.64
CA GLN A 63 13.30 -1.85 15.33
C GLN A 63 12.48 -0.62 15.73
N CYS A 64 11.61 -0.14 14.84
CA CYS A 64 10.75 1.00 15.13
C CYS A 64 9.80 0.72 16.30
N VAL A 65 9.14 -0.44 16.27
CA VAL A 65 8.24 -0.88 17.36
C VAL A 65 9.02 -1.07 18.67
N GLY A 66 10.20 -1.69 18.64
CA GLY A 66 11.01 -1.84 19.84
C GLY A 66 11.47 -0.50 20.44
N ASN A 67 11.85 0.46 19.60
CA ASN A 67 12.38 1.75 20.05
C ASN A 67 11.30 2.78 20.41
N ARG A 68 10.14 2.72 19.74
CA ARG A 68 9.09 3.76 19.81
C ARG A 68 7.68 3.23 20.06
N GLY A 69 7.50 1.91 20.14
CA GLY A 69 6.19 1.26 20.30
C GLY A 69 5.67 1.21 21.73
N LEU A 70 6.24 2.00 22.65
CA LEU A 70 5.75 2.13 24.04
C LEU A 70 5.57 0.78 24.75
N GLY A 71 6.52 -0.15 24.56
CA GLY A 71 6.51 -1.49 25.15
C GLY A 71 5.92 -2.58 24.26
N LEU A 72 5.30 -2.24 23.13
CA LEU A 72 4.95 -3.22 22.11
C LEU A 72 6.21 -3.90 21.54
N THR A 73 6.06 -5.15 21.13
CA THR A 73 7.09 -5.89 20.39
C THR A 73 6.55 -6.37 19.06
N ALA A 74 7.42 -6.49 18.06
CA ALA A 74 7.09 -7.10 16.77
C ALA A 74 7.90 -8.37 16.57
N HIS A 75 7.22 -9.49 16.32
CA HIS A 75 7.82 -10.80 16.11
C HIS A 75 7.63 -11.22 14.66
N ILE A 76 8.73 -11.30 13.92
CA ILE A 76 8.73 -11.76 12.52
C ILE A 76 8.52 -13.27 12.52
N ILE A 77 7.47 -13.74 11.85
CA ILE A 77 7.13 -15.16 11.74
C ILE A 77 7.69 -15.74 10.44
N ASP A 78 7.47 -15.03 9.34
CA ASP A 78 7.97 -15.40 8.02
C ASP A 78 8.20 -14.15 7.15
N HIS A 79 8.40 -14.32 5.84
CA HIS A 79 8.70 -13.21 4.92
C HIS A 79 7.55 -12.23 4.70
N CYS A 80 6.32 -12.57 5.08
CA CYS A 80 5.13 -11.75 4.94
C CYS A 80 4.49 -11.40 6.29
N LYS A 81 4.66 -12.24 7.32
CA LYS A 81 3.90 -12.12 8.56
C LYS A 81 4.75 -11.70 9.74
N LEU A 82 4.23 -10.70 10.46
CA LEU A 82 4.70 -10.31 11.79
C LEU A 82 3.55 -10.28 12.78
N ILE A 83 3.85 -10.53 14.05
CA ILE A 83 2.89 -10.41 15.15
C ILE A 83 3.31 -9.26 16.05
N LEU A 84 2.43 -8.29 16.22
CA LEU A 84 2.58 -7.25 17.25
C LEU A 84 2.04 -7.79 18.57
N LYS A 85 2.82 -7.68 19.64
CA LYS A 85 2.46 -8.16 20.96
C LYS A 85 2.56 -7.05 22.00
N TYR A 86 1.62 -7.06 22.93
CA TYR A 86 1.68 -6.25 24.13
C TYR A 86 2.69 -6.83 25.14
N PRO A 87 3.21 -5.99 26.06
CA PRO A 87 4.08 -6.47 27.14
C PRO A 87 3.47 -7.63 27.92
N GLU A 88 4.32 -8.58 28.35
CA GLU A 88 3.89 -9.66 29.24
C GLU A 88 3.24 -9.10 30.52
N GLY A 89 2.14 -9.71 30.96
CA GLY A 89 1.37 -9.23 32.11
C GLY A 89 0.35 -8.13 31.80
N THR A 90 0.28 -7.64 30.57
CA THR A 90 -0.82 -6.76 30.14
C THR A 90 -2.15 -7.50 30.27
N ASN A 91 -3.16 -6.85 30.87
CA ASN A 91 -4.51 -7.41 30.97
C ASN A 91 -5.44 -6.69 29.97
N SER A 92 -6.18 -7.45 29.17
CA SER A 92 -7.15 -6.87 28.25
C SER A 92 -8.38 -6.44 29.02
N THR A 93 -8.53 -5.13 29.23
CA THR A 93 -9.69 -4.54 29.92
C THR A 93 -10.80 -4.14 28.96
N TRP A 94 -10.52 -4.09 27.66
CA TRP A 94 -11.48 -3.63 26.66
C TRP A 94 -12.34 -4.78 26.15
N TYR A 95 -13.61 -4.78 26.53
CA TYR A 95 -14.58 -5.78 26.11
C TYR A 95 -15.36 -5.31 24.89
N ASN A 96 -15.24 -6.06 23.80
CA ASN A 96 -16.03 -5.81 22.60
C ASN A 96 -17.42 -6.43 22.76
N ALA A 97 -18.43 -5.57 22.96
CA ALA A 97 -19.82 -6.00 23.16
C ALA A 97 -20.43 -6.71 21.93
N GLN A 98 -20.02 -6.33 20.71
CA GLN A 98 -20.53 -6.92 19.47
C GLN A 98 -20.05 -8.36 19.27
N PHE A 99 -18.77 -8.61 19.52
CA PHE A 99 -18.16 -9.94 19.33
C PHE A 99 -18.09 -10.78 20.60
N LYS A 100 -18.55 -10.24 21.74
CA LYS A 100 -18.55 -10.88 23.06
C LYS A 100 -17.18 -11.42 23.48
N LYS A 101 -16.12 -10.67 23.18
CA LYS A 101 -14.74 -11.03 23.52
C LYS A 101 -13.95 -9.81 23.95
N PHE A 102 -12.99 -10.02 24.84
CA PHE A 102 -11.96 -9.02 25.11
C PHE A 102 -11.07 -8.85 23.90
N GLU A 103 -10.54 -7.65 23.71
CA GLU A 103 -9.58 -7.42 22.64
C GLU A 103 -8.32 -8.28 22.83
N PRO A 104 -7.79 -8.85 21.74
CA PRO A 104 -6.59 -9.67 21.85
C PRO A 104 -5.38 -8.80 22.20
N LEU A 105 -4.37 -9.43 22.80
CA LEU A 105 -3.09 -8.78 23.11
C LEU A 105 -2.00 -9.12 22.09
N GLU A 106 -2.38 -9.82 21.03
CA GLU A 106 -1.52 -10.16 19.90
C GLU A 106 -2.28 -9.90 18.59
N TYR A 107 -1.63 -9.21 17.66
CA TYR A 107 -2.20 -8.84 16.36
C TYR A 107 -1.27 -9.33 15.26
N SER A 108 -1.77 -10.26 14.44
CA SER A 108 -1.07 -10.72 13.25
C SER A 108 -1.24 -9.69 12.13
N TYR A 109 -0.14 -9.36 11.46
CA TYR A 109 -0.10 -8.45 10.34
C TYR A 109 0.55 -9.15 9.14
N ASP A 110 -0.16 -9.22 8.02
CA ASP A 110 0.35 -9.74 6.75
C ASP A 110 0.78 -8.58 5.85
N MET A 111 2.10 -8.35 5.79
CA MET A 111 2.74 -7.33 4.97
C MET A 111 2.48 -7.51 3.48
N CYS A 112 2.43 -8.76 3.01
CA CYS A 112 2.28 -9.05 1.59
C CYS A 112 0.85 -8.75 1.14
N GLU A 113 -0.15 -9.17 1.92
CA GLU A 113 -1.54 -8.78 1.71
C GLU A 113 -1.71 -7.26 1.78
N ALA A 114 -1.10 -6.61 2.78
CA ALA A 114 -1.14 -5.16 2.92
C ALA A 114 -0.55 -4.43 1.72
N ILE A 115 0.58 -4.88 1.16
CA ILE A 115 1.20 -4.30 -0.03
C ILE A 115 0.31 -4.48 -1.26
N LEU A 116 -0.24 -5.68 -1.47
CA LEU A 116 -1.15 -5.95 -2.59
C LEU A 116 -2.40 -5.07 -2.51
N LEU A 117 -2.98 -4.94 -1.32
CA LEU A 117 -4.12 -4.07 -1.06
C LEU A 117 -3.73 -2.60 -1.29
N TRP A 118 -2.56 -2.18 -0.80
CA TRP A 118 -2.07 -0.81 -0.96
C TRP A 118 -1.87 -0.42 -2.42
N GLU A 119 -1.35 -1.31 -3.28
CA GLU A 119 -1.24 -1.01 -4.72
C GLU A 119 -2.62 -0.80 -5.37
N GLN A 120 -3.62 -1.59 -4.96
CA GLN A 120 -5.00 -1.38 -5.40
C GLN A 120 -5.53 -0.01 -4.93
N TYR A 121 -5.32 0.34 -3.65
CA TYR A 121 -5.78 1.61 -3.11
C TYR A 121 -5.02 2.82 -3.66
N ARG A 122 -3.69 2.75 -3.81
CA ARG A 122 -2.87 3.81 -4.38
C ARG A 122 -3.37 4.22 -5.76
N ASN A 123 -3.77 3.25 -6.57
CA ASN A 123 -4.27 3.49 -7.92
C ASN A 123 -5.70 4.09 -7.95
N MET A 124 -6.48 3.98 -6.86
CA MET A 124 -7.83 4.59 -6.76
C MET A 124 -7.88 5.85 -5.89
N THR A 125 -6.93 6.03 -4.97
CA THR A 125 -6.92 7.15 -4.02
C THR A 125 -6.51 8.42 -4.74
N THR A 126 -7.51 9.12 -5.25
CA THR A 126 -7.37 10.49 -5.71
C THR A 126 -7.32 11.42 -4.51
N VAL A 127 -6.19 12.09 -4.29
CA VAL A 127 -6.17 13.24 -3.36
C VAL A 127 -6.94 14.37 -4.02
N LEU A 128 -8.06 14.75 -3.42
CA LEU A 128 -8.85 15.86 -3.92
C LEU A 128 -8.10 17.18 -3.64
N THR A 129 -7.52 17.77 -4.68
CA THR A 129 -6.89 19.09 -4.64
C THR A 129 -7.48 20.03 -5.69
N ARG A 130 -7.18 21.34 -5.63
CA ARG A 130 -7.63 22.28 -6.67
C ARG A 130 -6.99 21.95 -8.01
N GLU A 131 -5.71 21.60 -8.01
CA GLU A 131 -4.95 21.21 -9.20
C GLU A 131 -5.54 19.95 -9.84
N TYR A 132 -6.01 19.00 -9.02
CA TYR A 132 -6.73 17.83 -9.51
C TYR A 132 -8.05 18.22 -10.19
N LEU A 133 -8.81 19.15 -9.62
CA LEU A 133 -10.05 19.64 -10.22
C LEU A 133 -9.82 20.43 -11.52
N ASP A 134 -8.75 21.22 -11.58
CA ASP A 134 -8.37 22.01 -12.75
C ASP A 134 -7.86 21.14 -13.91
N SER A 135 -7.08 20.10 -13.59
CA SER A 135 -6.50 19.18 -14.60
C SER A 135 -7.48 18.14 -15.13
N ARG A 136 -8.54 17.84 -14.37
CA ARG A 136 -9.54 16.84 -14.75
C ARG A 136 -10.60 17.44 -15.69
N PRO A 137 -10.87 16.82 -16.86
CA PRO A 137 -12.03 17.16 -17.68
C PRO A 137 -13.34 17.03 -16.87
N GLY A 138 -14.13 18.11 -16.81
CA GLY A 138 -15.34 18.16 -15.99
C GLY A 138 -15.09 18.15 -14.47
N GLY A 139 -13.86 18.38 -14.00
CA GLY A 139 -13.52 18.34 -12.58
C GLY A 139 -14.38 19.27 -11.74
N TRP A 140 -14.51 20.53 -12.14
CA TRP A 140 -15.36 21.51 -11.45
C TRP A 140 -16.86 21.29 -11.67
N MET A 141 -17.27 20.93 -12.88
CA MET A 141 -18.70 20.89 -13.23
C MET A 141 -19.39 19.59 -12.80
N ASP A 142 -18.69 18.46 -12.87
CA ASP A 142 -19.27 17.14 -12.65
C ASP A 142 -18.77 16.49 -11.36
N TYR A 143 -17.48 16.65 -11.04
CA TYR A 143 -16.87 15.92 -9.92
C TYR A 143 -16.94 16.69 -8.60
N ALA A 144 -16.60 17.98 -8.58
CA ALA A 144 -16.64 18.81 -7.38
C ALA A 144 -18.01 18.84 -6.68
N PRO A 145 -19.16 19.01 -7.39
CA PRO A 145 -20.46 19.01 -6.73
C PRO A 145 -20.76 17.71 -5.99
N GLN A 146 -20.26 16.56 -6.47
CA GLN A 146 -20.45 15.27 -5.81
C GLN A 146 -19.80 15.19 -4.42
N ARG A 147 -18.82 16.06 -4.14
CA ARG A 147 -18.09 16.13 -2.87
C ARG A 147 -18.75 17.06 -1.85
N ILE A 148 -19.53 18.03 -2.32
CA ILE A 148 -20.23 19.05 -1.51
C ILE A 148 -21.76 19.01 -1.66
N ALA A 149 -22.33 17.97 -2.28
CA ALA A 149 -23.77 17.84 -2.52
C ALA A 149 -24.60 17.95 -1.24
N GLN A 150 -24.08 17.44 -0.13
CA GLN A 150 -24.66 17.51 1.22
C GLN A 150 -24.74 18.92 1.79
N LEU A 151 -24.02 19.89 1.22
CA LEU A 151 -24.10 21.32 1.52
C LEU A 151 -25.15 22.04 0.64
N GLY A 152 -25.93 21.29 -0.16
CA GLY A 152 -26.95 21.84 -1.06
C GLY A 152 -26.45 22.19 -2.47
N THR A 153 -25.15 22.08 -2.73
CA THR A 153 -24.57 22.37 -4.06
C THR A 153 -24.71 21.18 -4.99
N LYS A 154 -25.74 21.18 -5.84
CA LYS A 154 -25.98 20.11 -6.84
C LYS A 154 -25.18 20.28 -8.13
N LYS A 155 -24.81 21.53 -8.47
CA LYS A 155 -24.01 21.90 -9.65
C LYS A 155 -23.13 23.11 -9.30
N CYS A 156 -21.91 23.16 -9.82
CA CYS A 156 -21.01 24.28 -9.63
C CYS A 156 -21.12 25.32 -10.77
N THR A 157 -22.35 25.76 -11.07
CA THR A 157 -22.60 26.78 -12.11
C THR A 157 -21.99 28.14 -11.70
N ASN A 158 -22.03 28.47 -10.41
CA ASN A 158 -21.28 29.58 -9.83
C ASN A 158 -19.98 29.04 -9.22
N LYS A 159 -18.85 29.34 -9.87
CA LYS A 159 -17.53 28.85 -9.46
C LYS A 159 -17.14 29.35 -8.06
N THR A 160 -17.38 30.62 -7.75
CA THR A 160 -17.03 31.23 -6.46
C THR A 160 -17.73 30.55 -5.29
N LEU A 161 -19.05 30.35 -5.39
CA LEU A 161 -19.82 29.65 -4.36
C LEU A 161 -19.38 28.18 -4.20
N CYS A 162 -19.04 27.53 -5.31
CA CYS A 162 -18.52 26.17 -5.29
C CYS A 162 -17.16 26.09 -4.58
N GLU A 163 -16.26 27.04 -4.85
CA GLU A 163 -14.97 27.18 -4.18
C GLU A 163 -15.13 27.41 -2.68
N GLU A 164 -16.03 28.31 -2.28
CA GLU A 164 -16.33 28.57 -0.86
C GLU A 164 -16.77 27.28 -0.14
N ASN A 165 -17.68 26.52 -0.74
CA ASN A 165 -18.16 25.26 -0.17
C ASN A 165 -17.08 24.17 -0.15
N LEU A 166 -16.13 24.20 -1.10
CA LEU A 166 -15.00 23.27 -1.16
C LEU A 166 -13.89 23.62 -0.16
N ASN A 167 -13.79 24.87 0.32
CA ASN A 167 -12.76 25.25 1.29
C ASN A 167 -12.87 24.49 2.62
N VAL A 168 -14.02 23.87 2.90
CA VAL A 168 -14.22 22.94 4.02
C VAL A 168 -13.39 21.65 3.85
N LEU A 169 -13.09 21.27 2.60
CA LEU A 169 -12.39 20.03 2.24
C LEU A 169 -11.00 20.26 1.65
N LEU A 170 -10.79 21.36 0.93
CA LEU A 170 -9.56 21.63 0.20
C LEU A 170 -8.63 22.52 1.02
N PRO A 171 -7.33 22.17 1.14
CA PRO A 171 -6.36 23.04 1.79
C PRO A 171 -6.26 24.36 1.02
N ALA A 172 -6.11 25.49 1.72
CA ALA A 172 -5.99 26.81 1.07
C ALA A 172 -4.74 26.94 0.19
N LYS A 173 -3.68 26.17 0.49
CA LYS A 173 -2.43 26.14 -0.27
C LYS A 173 -2.22 24.75 -0.90
N PRO A 174 -1.64 24.67 -2.11
CA PRO A 174 -1.26 23.41 -2.74
C PRO A 174 -0.39 22.58 -1.79
N PRO A 175 -0.79 21.34 -1.44
CA PRO A 175 -0.10 20.59 -0.40
C PRO A 175 1.27 20.04 -0.80
N PHE A 176 1.55 19.89 -2.10
CA PHE A 176 2.68 19.08 -2.59
C PHE A 176 3.70 19.82 -3.44
N HIS A 177 3.59 21.15 -3.61
CA HIS A 177 4.53 21.91 -4.42
C HIS A 177 4.90 23.29 -3.84
N PRO A 178 6.20 23.58 -3.69
CA PRO A 178 7.32 22.68 -3.46
C PRO A 178 7.47 22.45 -1.95
N ARG A 179 6.90 21.37 -1.40
CA ARG A 179 7.14 20.99 -0.01
C ARG A 179 7.39 19.50 0.08
N GLN A 180 8.62 19.14 0.43
CA GLN A 180 8.91 17.87 1.08
C GLN A 180 8.85 18.12 2.59
N PHE A 181 8.11 17.29 3.31
CA PHE A 181 8.02 17.35 4.77
C PHE A 181 9.08 16.40 5.34
N GLN A 182 9.93 16.88 6.26
CA GLN A 182 10.95 16.03 6.89
C GLN A 182 10.34 15.17 7.99
N THR A 183 9.42 15.76 8.76
CA THR A 183 8.74 15.11 9.88
C THR A 183 7.23 15.17 9.71
N CYS A 184 6.57 14.05 9.94
CA CYS A 184 5.11 13.93 9.83
C CYS A 184 4.52 13.29 11.08
N ALA A 185 3.38 13.79 11.55
CA ALA A 185 2.56 13.11 12.54
C ALA A 185 1.29 12.58 11.87
N VAL A 186 0.98 11.30 12.09
CA VAL A 186 -0.29 10.68 11.67
C VAL A 186 -1.11 10.43 12.94
N VAL A 187 -2.21 11.15 13.09
CA VAL A 187 -3.01 11.18 14.32
C VAL A 187 -4.35 10.49 14.05
N GLY A 188 -4.50 9.29 14.61
CA GLY A 188 -5.76 8.56 14.61
C GLY A 188 -6.79 9.15 15.59
N ASN A 189 -7.90 8.43 15.78
CA ASN A 189 -9.06 8.92 16.56
C ASN A 189 -9.31 8.14 17.85
N SER A 190 -8.32 7.39 18.35
CA SER A 190 -8.47 6.62 19.59
C SER A 190 -8.65 7.54 20.80
N GLY A 191 -9.55 7.16 21.71
CA GLY A 191 -9.74 7.85 23.00
C GLY A 191 -8.50 7.81 23.90
N ASP A 192 -7.55 6.91 23.64
CA ASP A 192 -6.29 6.84 24.38
C ASP A 192 -5.43 8.09 24.24
N LEU A 193 -5.62 8.87 23.17
CA LEU A 193 -4.96 10.17 23.01
C LEU A 193 -5.27 11.12 24.17
N LEU A 194 -6.40 10.96 24.86
CA LEU A 194 -6.77 11.80 26.00
C LEU A 194 -6.04 11.42 27.30
N LYS A 195 -5.25 10.35 27.31
CA LYS A 195 -4.48 9.90 28.48
C LYS A 195 -3.10 10.54 28.58
N THR A 196 -2.59 11.12 27.49
CA THR A 196 -1.24 11.70 27.42
C THR A 196 -1.27 13.00 26.60
N THR A 197 -0.49 13.99 27.01
CA THR A 197 -0.51 15.35 26.44
C THR A 197 0.42 15.49 25.23
N PHE A 198 0.10 14.80 24.13
CA PHE A 198 0.90 14.80 22.90
C PHE A 198 0.80 16.08 22.07
N GLY A 199 -0.07 17.03 22.43
CA GLY A 199 -0.46 18.12 21.51
C GLY A 199 0.69 18.96 21.00
N LYS A 200 1.65 19.31 21.88
CA LYS A 200 2.85 20.08 21.50
C LYS A 200 3.79 19.28 20.60
N GLU A 201 3.95 17.98 20.85
CA GLU A 201 4.80 17.11 20.04
C GLU A 201 4.20 16.93 18.65
N ILE A 202 2.89 16.67 18.56
CA ILE A 202 2.16 16.58 17.29
C ILE A 202 2.35 17.86 16.47
N ASP A 203 2.12 19.02 17.07
CA ASP A 203 2.23 20.31 16.40
C ASP A 203 3.68 20.70 16.05
N SER A 204 4.69 20.00 16.55
CA SER A 204 6.10 20.24 16.21
C SER A 204 6.51 19.68 14.83
N HIS A 205 5.74 18.75 14.27
CA HIS A 205 6.04 18.11 12.98
C HIS A 205 5.74 19.03 11.78
N ASP A 206 6.44 18.85 10.65
CA ASP A 206 6.25 19.69 9.46
C ASP A 206 4.86 19.53 8.82
N ALA A 207 4.28 18.32 8.90
CA ALA A 207 2.92 18.02 8.47
C ALA A 207 2.17 17.14 9.47
N VAL A 208 0.89 17.43 9.67
CA VAL A 208 -0.02 16.62 10.49
C VAL A 208 -1.17 16.07 9.63
N PHE A 209 -1.26 14.75 9.60
CA PHE A 209 -2.33 13.97 8.96
C PHE A 209 -3.34 13.53 10.01
N ARG A 210 -4.62 13.73 9.72
CA ARG A 210 -5.73 13.35 10.61
C ARG A 210 -6.79 12.60 9.84
N ASP A 211 -7.53 11.75 10.54
CA ASP A 211 -8.58 10.93 9.94
C ASP A 211 -9.98 11.42 10.28
N ASN A 212 -10.85 11.42 9.27
CA ASN A 212 -12.28 11.64 9.39
C ASN A 212 -12.63 12.97 10.08
N GLU A 213 -13.71 12.98 10.86
CA GLU A 213 -14.29 14.13 11.53
C GLU A 213 -13.81 14.29 12.98
N ALA A 214 -12.57 13.91 13.31
CA ALA A 214 -12.05 14.15 14.66
C ALA A 214 -11.98 15.65 14.96
N PRO A 215 -12.49 16.11 16.11
CA PRO A 215 -12.43 17.51 16.47
C PRO A 215 -11.00 17.92 16.79
N VAL A 216 -10.60 19.08 16.28
CA VAL A 216 -9.35 19.75 16.62
C VAL A 216 -9.80 21.13 17.07
N ASN A 217 -9.79 21.37 18.37
CA ASN A 217 -10.28 22.60 18.99
C ASN A 217 -9.54 22.80 20.33
N GLU A 218 -9.73 23.96 20.96
CA GLU A 218 -9.04 24.32 22.22
C GLU A 218 -9.25 23.28 23.34
N LYS A 219 -10.42 22.64 23.40
CA LYS A 219 -10.74 21.62 24.40
C LYS A 219 -9.80 20.40 24.31
N TYR A 220 -9.39 20.02 23.11
CA TYR A 220 -8.54 18.84 22.87
C TYR A 220 -7.09 19.20 22.53
N ALA A 221 -6.76 20.48 22.38
CA ALA A 221 -5.47 20.98 21.91
C ALA A 221 -4.28 20.44 22.73
N GLU A 222 -4.44 20.30 24.05
CA GLU A 222 -3.41 19.77 24.93
C GLU A 222 -3.01 18.32 24.57
N TYR A 223 -3.97 17.53 24.10
CA TYR A 223 -3.79 16.11 23.79
C TYR A 223 -3.43 15.87 22.33
N VAL A 224 -4.07 16.58 21.40
CA VAL A 224 -3.99 16.26 19.96
C VAL A 224 -3.44 17.40 19.08
N GLY A 225 -3.11 18.55 19.68
CA GLY A 225 -2.60 19.72 18.96
C GLY A 225 -3.68 20.45 18.16
N LEU A 226 -3.29 21.53 17.49
CA LEU A 226 -4.15 22.36 16.65
C LEU A 226 -3.74 22.37 15.17
N LYS A 227 -2.58 21.84 14.79
CA LYS A 227 -2.11 21.85 13.40
C LYS A 227 -2.99 20.96 12.51
N ARG A 228 -3.30 21.47 11.31
CA ARG A 228 -4.21 20.87 10.31
C ARG A 228 -3.61 21.05 8.91
N ASP A 229 -2.83 20.08 8.45
CA ASP A 229 -2.27 20.11 7.08
C ASP A 229 -3.07 19.21 6.16
N PHE A 230 -3.29 17.96 6.58
CA PHE A 230 -4.00 16.95 5.82
C PHE A 230 -5.11 16.31 6.64
N ARG A 231 -6.26 16.09 5.99
CA ARG A 231 -7.34 15.31 6.57
C ARG A 231 -7.86 14.30 5.56
N LEU A 232 -7.82 13.03 5.92
CA LEU A 232 -8.36 11.95 5.12
C LEU A 232 -9.85 11.82 5.45
N VAL A 233 -10.71 12.06 4.46
CA VAL A 233 -12.16 12.02 4.65
C VAL A 233 -12.83 11.18 3.58
N VAL A 234 -13.94 10.55 3.98
CA VAL A 234 -14.82 9.82 3.05
C VAL A 234 -15.76 10.78 2.33
N ARG A 235 -16.40 10.27 1.26
CA ARG A 235 -17.46 11.02 0.56
C ARG A 235 -18.60 11.33 1.54
N GLY A 236 -19.04 12.59 1.59
CA GLY A 236 -20.14 13.05 2.45
C GLY A 236 -19.70 13.76 3.72
N ALA A 237 -18.40 13.72 4.07
CA ALA A 237 -17.90 14.32 5.32
C ALA A 237 -18.06 15.86 5.41
N ALA A 238 -18.19 16.57 4.28
CA ALA A 238 -18.19 18.05 4.30
C ALA A 238 -19.26 18.65 5.23
N ARG A 239 -20.44 18.03 5.36
CA ARG A 239 -21.51 18.53 6.25
C ARG A 239 -21.07 18.48 7.71
N ASN A 240 -20.41 17.40 8.12
CA ASN A 240 -19.93 17.21 9.48
C ASN A 240 -18.68 18.05 9.78
N MET A 241 -17.89 18.37 8.74
CA MET A 241 -16.68 19.18 8.87
C MET A 241 -16.97 20.67 9.17
N VAL A 242 -18.09 21.23 8.71
CA VAL A 242 -18.46 22.63 8.97
C VAL A 242 -18.43 22.98 10.47
N PRO A 243 -19.18 22.29 11.36
CA PRO A 243 -19.14 22.60 12.78
C PRO A 243 -17.75 22.39 13.39
N ILE A 244 -17.01 21.37 12.97
CA ILE A 244 -15.67 21.06 13.47
C ILE A 244 -14.66 22.17 13.15
N LEU A 245 -14.70 22.71 11.94
CA LEU A 245 -13.83 23.82 11.55
C LEU A 245 -14.20 25.11 12.29
N ASN A 246 -15.47 25.26 12.67
CA ASN A 246 -15.94 26.37 13.49
C ASN A 246 -15.66 26.18 15.00
N GLY A 247 -14.94 25.12 15.38
CA GLY A 247 -14.51 24.88 16.77
C GLY A 247 -15.51 24.13 17.64
N SER A 248 -16.48 23.43 17.03
CA SER A 248 -17.38 22.50 17.76
C SER A 248 -16.64 21.28 18.31
#